data_AF-A0A965QLE3-F1
#
_entry.id   AF-A0A965QLE3-F1
#
_cell.length_a   1.000
_cell.length_b   1.000
_cell.length_c   1.000
_cell.angle_alpha   90.00
_cell.angle_beta   90.00
_cell.angle_gamma   90.00
#
_symmetry.space_group_name_H-M   'P 1'
#
loop_
_entity.id
_entity.type
_entity.pdbx_description
1 polymer ?
#
loop_
_entity_poly.entity_id
_entity_poly.type
_entity_poly.pdbx_seq_one_letter_code
_entity_poly.pdbx_strand_id
1 'polypeptide(L)'
;MNGSEYALLAGINLSAPLFHAPWGIVTGKNLMDIGTLVILEGLLSFDNALALAATVKSRLSDPVDQKHALRYGIWGAYIFRTLVIFLGVTLMKIEWVKAGAAAYLIWLAAAELWPKSGSEADDETLPDAHERGISKYLKLSPLWSTILAVELMDIMFSIDSIGVAFAISSEPWILIAGA
;
A
#
# COMPACT_ATOMS: atom_id res chain seq x y z
N MET A 1 5.24 -27.83 -9.92
CA MET A 1 3.84 -28.18 -10.20
C MET A 1 2.97 -27.05 -9.69
N ASN A 2 2.10 -26.46 -10.51
CA ASN A 2 1.29 -25.28 -10.14
C ASN A 2 -0.02 -25.70 -9.45
N GLY A 3 -0.66 -24.82 -8.69
CA GLY A 3 -1.92 -25.08 -7.96
C GLY A 3 -3.04 -25.66 -8.83
N SER A 4 -3.05 -25.34 -10.13
CA SER A 4 -3.96 -25.92 -11.12
C SER A 4 -3.75 -27.42 -11.37
N GLU A 5 -2.51 -27.92 -11.29
CA GLU A 5 -2.21 -29.35 -11.48
C GLU A 5 -2.72 -30.18 -10.29
N TYR A 6 -2.58 -29.68 -9.05
CA TYR A 6 -3.12 -30.37 -7.87
C TYR A 6 -4.65 -30.43 -7.89
N ALA A 7 -5.32 -29.37 -8.34
CA ALA A 7 -6.77 -29.35 -8.46
C ALA A 7 -7.26 -30.31 -9.55
N LEU A 8 -6.57 -30.36 -10.70
CA LEU A 8 -6.88 -31.32 -11.76
C LEU A 8 -6.67 -32.77 -11.31
N LEU A 9 -5.63 -33.05 -10.51
CA LEU A 9 -5.40 -34.37 -9.90
C LEU A 9 -6.47 -34.75 -8.87
N ALA A 10 -7.12 -33.76 -8.24
CA ALA A 10 -8.26 -33.95 -7.34
C ALA A 10 -9.62 -33.98 -8.06
N GLY A 11 -9.65 -33.90 -9.40
CA GLY A 11 -10.88 -33.85 -10.20
C GLY A 11 -11.60 -32.49 -10.22
N ILE A 12 -10.96 -31.44 -9.68
CA ILE A 12 -11.49 -30.08 -9.58
C ILE A 12 -10.86 -29.20 -10.66
N ASN A 13 -11.64 -28.81 -11.67
CA ASN A 13 -11.16 -27.87 -12.70
C ASN A 13 -11.36 -26.43 -12.21
N LEU A 14 -10.35 -25.87 -11.53
CA LEU A 14 -10.32 -24.47 -11.07
C LEU A 14 -10.42 -23.43 -12.20
N SER A 15 -10.15 -23.84 -13.44
CA SER A 15 -10.22 -22.98 -14.62
C SER A 15 -11.61 -23.00 -15.27
N ALA A 16 -12.51 -23.86 -14.81
CA ALA A 16 -13.87 -23.90 -15.31
C ALA A 16 -14.62 -22.60 -14.93
N PRO A 17 -15.40 -22.03 -15.86
CA PRO A 17 -16.24 -20.88 -15.56
C PRO A 17 -17.32 -21.27 -14.55
N LEU A 18 -17.36 -20.58 -13.42
CA LEU A 18 -18.40 -20.73 -12.40
C LEU A 18 -19.63 -19.88 -12.76
N PHE A 19 -19.40 -18.62 -13.11
CA PHE A 19 -20.44 -17.72 -13.61
C PHE A 19 -19.85 -16.64 -14.52
N HIS A 20 -20.70 -16.07 -15.38
CA HIS A 20 -20.35 -15.01 -16.30
C HIS A 20 -20.84 -13.68 -15.73
N ALA A 21 -19.93 -12.76 -15.44
CA ALA A 21 -20.27 -11.41 -15.04
C ALA A 21 -20.02 -10.41 -16.18
N PRO A 22 -20.71 -9.26 -16.21
CA PRO A 22 -20.49 -8.21 -17.21
C PRO A 22 -19.03 -7.70 -17.29
N TRP A 23 -18.26 -7.88 -16.22
CA TRP A 23 -16.88 -7.43 -16.08
C TRP A 23 -15.85 -8.55 -16.23
N GLY A 24 -16.27 -9.82 -16.38
CA GLY A 24 -15.35 -10.94 -16.53
C GLY A 24 -15.96 -12.31 -16.22
N ILE A 25 -15.23 -13.36 -16.58
CA ILE A 25 -15.58 -14.74 -16.21
C ILE A 25 -14.99 -15.01 -14.83
N VAL A 26 -15.82 -15.50 -13.90
CA VAL A 26 -15.34 -15.90 -12.58
C VAL A 26 -15.05 -17.39 -12.59
N THR A 27 -13.79 -17.73 -12.35
CA THR A 27 -13.29 -19.11 -12.22
C THR A 27 -12.92 -19.39 -10.77
N GLY A 28 -12.72 -20.66 -10.42
CA GLY A 28 -12.20 -21.04 -9.10
C GLY A 28 -10.82 -20.44 -8.82
N LYS A 29 -9.97 -20.33 -9.85
CA LYS A 29 -8.67 -19.65 -9.74
C LYS A 29 -8.83 -18.17 -9.37
N ASN A 30 -9.75 -17.45 -10.03
CA ASN A 30 -9.96 -16.02 -9.76
C ASN A 30 -10.42 -15.78 -8.32
N LEU A 31 -11.25 -16.66 -7.77
CA LEU A 31 -11.67 -16.62 -6.36
C LEU A 31 -10.49 -16.82 -5.40
N MET A 32 -9.55 -17.71 -5.74
CA MET A 32 -8.34 -17.90 -4.95
C MET A 32 -7.45 -16.65 -5.01
N ASP A 33 -7.27 -16.07 -6.20
CA ASP A 33 -6.50 -14.84 -6.38
C ASP A 33 -7.13 -13.69 -5.55
N ILE A 34 -8.46 -13.51 -5.60
CA ILE A 34 -9.18 -12.52 -4.76
C ILE A 34 -8.98 -12.83 -3.28
N GLY A 35 -9.12 -14.09 -2.86
CA GLY A 35 -8.93 -14.47 -1.45
C GLY A 35 -7.52 -14.17 -0.96
N THR A 36 -6.49 -14.43 -1.78
CA THR A 36 -5.11 -14.07 -1.49
C THR A 36 -4.94 -12.56 -1.40
N LEU A 37 -5.51 -11.79 -2.34
CA LEU A 37 -5.48 -10.34 -2.32
C LEU A 37 -6.15 -9.77 -1.05
N VAL A 38 -7.33 -10.26 -0.66
CA VAL A 38 -8.02 -9.81 0.56
C VAL A 38 -7.19 -10.07 1.82
N ILE A 39 -6.52 -11.22 1.90
CA ILE A 39 -5.64 -11.54 3.03
C ILE A 39 -4.43 -10.60 3.05
N LEU A 40 -3.78 -10.41 1.91
CA LEU A 40 -2.62 -9.52 1.80
C LEU A 40 -3.00 -8.08 2.11
N GLU A 41 -4.11 -7.60 1.55
CA GLU A 41 -4.63 -6.25 1.75
C GLU A 41 -5.01 -6.01 3.22
N GLY A 42 -5.60 -7.02 3.87
CA GLY A 42 -5.87 -6.99 5.30
C GLY A 42 -4.60 -6.90 6.16
N LEU A 43 -3.56 -7.67 5.83
CA LEU A 43 -2.26 -7.60 6.50
C LEU A 43 -1.60 -6.23 6.31
N LEU A 44 -1.56 -5.76 5.07
CA LEU A 44 -1.05 -4.44 4.68
C LEU A 44 -1.81 -3.30 5.41
N SER A 45 -3.14 -3.41 5.52
CA SER A 45 -3.97 -2.43 6.25
C SER A 45 -3.69 -2.40 7.75
N PHE A 46 -3.36 -3.55 8.35
CA PHE A 46 -3.03 -3.63 9.76
C PHE A 46 -1.71 -2.92 10.09
N ASP A 47 -0.68 -3.10 9.27
CA ASP A 47 0.61 -2.43 9.44
C ASP A 47 0.47 -0.90 9.34
N ASN A 48 -0.31 -0.41 8.37
CA ASN A 48 -0.58 1.03 8.22
C ASN A 48 -1.38 1.61 9.40
N ALA A 49 -2.36 0.87 9.93
CA ALA A 49 -3.11 1.29 11.11
C ALA A 49 -2.23 1.33 12.36
N LEU A 50 -1.30 0.39 12.50
CA LEU A 50 -0.35 0.35 13.61
C LEU A 50 0.66 1.50 13.52
N ALA A 51 1.15 1.80 12.33
CA ALA A 51 2.02 2.95 12.09
C ALA A 51 1.32 4.30 12.33
N LEU A 52 0.06 4.46 11.88
CA LEU A 52 -0.81 5.59 12.21
C LEU A 52 -0.92 5.76 13.73
N ALA A 53 -1.27 4.69 14.44
CA ALA A 53 -1.45 4.71 15.88
C ALA A 53 -0.15 5.06 16.61
N ALA A 54 0.99 4.51 16.19
CA ALA A 54 2.30 4.80 16.77
C ALA A 54 2.73 6.26 16.55
N THR A 55 2.52 6.79 15.34
CA THR A 55 2.87 8.17 14.99
C THR A 55 1.99 9.16 15.74
N VAL A 56 0.68 8.92 15.81
CA VAL A 56 -0.24 9.79 16.55
C VAL A 56 0.05 9.77 18.04
N LYS A 57 0.32 8.59 18.62
CA LYS A 57 0.62 8.45 20.04
C LYS A 57 1.95 9.10 20.46
N SER A 58 2.94 9.13 19.56
CA SER A 58 4.22 9.78 19.82
C SER A 58 4.17 11.30 19.63
N ARG A 59 3.38 11.80 18.67
CA ARG A 59 3.33 13.24 18.34
C ARG A 59 2.26 14.05 19.08
N LEU A 60 1.15 13.43 19.50
CA LEU A 60 0.05 14.13 20.17
C LEU A 60 -0.05 13.71 21.63
N SER A 61 -0.10 14.68 22.55
CA SER A 61 -0.23 14.43 23.99
C SER A 61 -1.69 14.41 24.47
N ASP A 62 -2.61 15.10 23.78
CA ASP A 62 -4.03 15.17 24.16
C ASP A 62 -4.83 13.97 23.57
N PRO A 63 -5.52 13.17 24.40
CA PRO A 63 -6.37 12.08 23.95
C PRO A 63 -7.48 12.48 22.96
N VAL A 64 -8.00 13.71 23.06
CA VAL A 64 -9.04 14.22 22.16
C VAL A 64 -8.47 14.42 20.76
N ASP A 65 -7.32 15.08 20.65
CA ASP A 65 -6.64 15.31 19.38
C ASP A 65 -6.17 13.98 18.76
N GLN A 66 -5.69 13.03 19.57
CA GLN A 66 -5.32 11.69 19.08
C GLN A 66 -6.51 11.00 18.41
N LYS A 67 -7.70 11.05 19.03
CA LYS A 67 -8.92 10.46 18.48
C LYS A 67 -9.33 11.14 17.17
N HIS A 68 -9.19 12.46 17.08
CA HIS A 68 -9.46 13.19 15.84
C HIS A 68 -8.46 12.80 14.75
N ALA A 69 -7.17 12.79 15.05
CA ALA A 69 -6.13 12.40 14.12
C ALA A 69 -6.30 10.96 13.62
N LEU A 70 -6.64 10.00 14.50
CA LEU A 70 -6.95 8.62 14.08
C LEU A 70 -8.18 8.56 13.15
N ARG A 71 -9.26 9.25 13.49
CA ARG A 71 -10.49 9.22 12.67
C ARG A 71 -10.25 9.81 11.29
N TYR A 72 -9.64 10.99 11.23
CA TYR A 72 -9.34 11.65 9.96
C TYR A 72 -8.28 10.89 9.17
N GLY A 73 -7.24 10.37 9.84
CA GLY A 73 -6.21 9.54 9.22
C GLY A 73 -6.76 8.26 8.59
N ILE A 74 -7.68 7.54 9.25
CA ILE A 74 -8.30 6.33 8.69
C ILE A 74 -9.16 6.67 7.45
N TRP A 75 -9.96 7.73 7.53
CA TRP A 75 -10.78 8.16 6.38
C TRP A 75 -9.92 8.64 5.21
N GLY A 76 -8.87 9.41 5.49
CA GLY A 76 -7.90 9.87 4.50
C GLY A 76 -7.20 8.70 3.84
N ALA A 77 -6.62 7.79 4.64
CA ALA A 77 -5.97 6.57 4.16
C ALA A 77 -6.88 5.76 3.23
N TYR A 78 -8.12 5.47 3.62
CA TYR A 78 -9.04 4.71 2.77
C TYR A 78 -9.31 5.38 1.41
N ILE A 79 -9.49 6.71 1.40
CA ILE A 79 -9.71 7.49 0.17
C ILE A 79 -8.46 7.49 -0.71
N PHE A 80 -7.30 7.85 -0.13
CA PHE A 80 -6.03 7.92 -0.85
C PHE A 80 -5.61 6.56 -1.36
N ARG A 81 -5.78 5.50 -0.58
CA ARG A 81 -5.50 4.11 -0.97
C ARG A 81 -6.34 3.69 -2.17
N THR A 82 -7.64 3.93 -2.14
CA THR A 82 -8.52 3.64 -3.29
C THR A 82 -8.07 4.40 -4.54
N LEU A 83 -7.69 5.66 -4.39
CA LEU A 83 -7.22 6.51 -5.48
C LEU A 83 -5.86 6.02 -6.04
N VAL A 84 -4.90 5.73 -5.17
CA VAL A 84 -3.57 5.23 -5.52
C VAL A 84 -3.66 3.85 -6.17
N ILE A 85 -4.49 2.94 -5.67
CA ILE A 85 -4.72 1.63 -6.29
C ILE A 85 -5.34 1.80 -7.68
N PHE A 86 -6.38 2.63 -7.82
CA PHE A 86 -7.00 2.88 -9.12
C PHE A 86 -6.01 3.48 -10.13
N LEU A 87 -5.24 4.48 -9.70
CA LEU A 87 -4.22 5.13 -10.51
C LEU A 87 -3.08 4.16 -10.84
N GLY A 88 -2.59 3.41 -9.86
CA GLY A 88 -1.57 2.40 -9.99
C GLY A 88 -1.96 1.30 -10.96
N VAL A 89 -3.20 0.81 -10.89
CA VAL A 89 -3.72 -0.18 -11.83
C VAL A 89 -3.75 0.34 -13.26
N THR A 90 -4.00 1.64 -13.42
CA THR A 90 -4.00 2.29 -14.74
C THR A 90 -2.58 2.54 -15.25
N LEU A 91 -1.68 3.03 -14.39
CA LEU A 91 -0.27 3.31 -14.70
C LEU A 91 0.51 2.05 -15.04
N MET A 92 0.24 0.95 -14.34
CA MET A 92 0.88 -0.35 -14.56
C MET A 92 0.46 -1.02 -15.88
N LYS A 93 -0.48 -0.44 -16.65
CA LYS A 93 -0.68 -0.89 -18.05
C LYS A 93 0.45 -0.46 -18.98
N ILE A 94 1.23 0.55 -18.59
CA ILE A 94 2.30 1.13 -19.39
C ILE A 94 3.63 0.46 -19.02
N GLU A 95 4.23 -0.28 -19.96
CA GLU A 95 5.44 -1.08 -19.68
C GLU A 95 6.64 -0.24 -19.23
N TRP A 96 6.85 0.93 -19.84
CA TRP A 96 7.93 1.86 -19.44
C TRP A 96 7.75 2.39 -18.02
N VAL A 97 6.50 2.54 -17.56
CA VAL A 97 6.21 2.95 -16.17
C VAL A 97 6.62 1.84 -15.20
N LYS A 98 6.36 0.56 -15.53
CA LYS A 98 6.84 -0.58 -14.73
C LYS A 98 8.36 -0.58 -14.60
N ALA A 99 9.07 -0.42 -15.73
CA ALA A 99 10.52 -0.40 -15.76
C ALA A 99 11.09 0.79 -14.97
N GLY A 100 10.50 1.97 -15.11
CA GLY A 100 10.86 3.17 -14.35
C GLY A 100 10.64 3.01 -12.85
N ALA A 101 9.49 2.46 -12.44
CA ALA A 101 9.18 2.19 -11.04
C ALA A 101 10.14 1.17 -10.42
N ALA A 102 10.43 0.08 -11.11
CA ALA A 102 11.39 -0.92 -10.65
C ALA A 102 12.81 -0.34 -10.51
N ALA A 103 13.25 0.47 -11.49
CA ALA A 103 14.54 1.15 -11.43
C ALA A 103 14.61 2.15 -10.26
N TYR A 104 13.54 2.90 -10.01
CA TYR A 104 13.43 3.82 -8.89
C TYR A 104 13.56 3.09 -7.54
N LEU A 105 12.88 1.96 -7.36
CA LEU A 105 12.95 1.17 -6.14
C LEU A 105 14.36 0.57 -5.91
N ILE A 106 15.00 0.06 -6.97
CA ILE A 106 16.40 -0.42 -6.89
C ILE A 106 17.33 0.73 -6.49
N TRP A 107 17.15 1.90 -7.09
CA TRP A 107 17.94 3.08 -6.76
C TRP A 107 17.72 3.52 -5.31
N LEU A 108 16.47 3.54 -4.83
CA LEU A 108 16.14 3.89 -3.45
C LEU A 108 16.77 2.90 -2.45
N ALA A 109 16.64 1.60 -2.70
CA ALA A 109 17.27 0.56 -1.89
C ALA A 109 18.80 0.69 -1.89
N ALA A 110 19.42 0.92 -3.05
CA ALA A 110 20.86 1.13 -3.14
C ALA A 110 21.30 2.39 -2.38
N ALA A 111 20.58 3.50 -2.53
CA ALA A 111 20.88 4.76 -1.87
C ALA A 111 20.83 4.64 -0.33
N GLU A 112 19.91 3.84 0.20
CA GLU A 112 19.79 3.61 1.64
C GLU A 112 20.84 2.63 2.17
N LEU A 113 21.21 1.61 1.38
CA LEU A 113 22.26 0.64 1.75
C LEU A 113 23.67 1.22 1.66
N TRP A 114 23.87 2.36 1.01
CA TRP A 114 25.18 2.99 0.89
C TRP A 114 25.59 3.64 2.23
N PRO A 115 26.72 3.24 2.83
CA PRO A 115 27.17 3.81 4.10
C PRO A 115 27.39 5.32 3.96
N LYS A 116 26.58 6.13 4.65
CA LYS A 116 26.81 7.57 4.79
C LYS A 116 27.98 7.77 5.75
N SER A 117 29.19 7.90 5.17
CA SER A 117 30.42 8.13 5.92
C SER A 117 30.53 9.60 6.33
N GLY A 118 30.25 9.89 7.60
CA GLY A 118 30.78 11.06 8.31
C GLY A 118 29.82 12.25 8.52
N SER A 119 29.60 12.53 9.80
CA SER A 119 29.11 13.75 10.46
C SER A 119 27.60 13.98 10.61
N GLU A 120 27.30 14.40 11.84
CA GLU A 120 26.02 14.59 12.51
C GLU A 120 25.19 13.32 12.75
N ALA A 121 25.45 12.71 13.92
CA ALA A 121 24.38 12.28 14.79
C ALA A 121 23.47 13.49 15.08
N ASP A 122 22.43 13.66 14.27
CA ASP A 122 21.26 14.46 14.61
C ASP A 122 20.04 13.57 14.36
N ASP A 123 19.57 13.01 15.47
CA ASP A 123 18.17 12.71 15.73
C ASP A 123 17.46 11.73 14.76
N GLU A 124 17.67 10.44 15.04
CA GLU A 124 16.65 9.39 15.09
C GLU A 124 15.55 9.37 14.01
N THR A 125 15.69 8.43 13.07
CA THR A 125 14.67 7.39 12.72
C THR A 125 13.18 7.74 12.70
N LEU A 126 12.80 8.94 12.28
CA LEU A 126 11.40 9.33 12.17
C LEU A 126 11.11 9.99 10.81
N PRO A 127 9.90 9.80 10.23
CA PRO A 127 9.37 10.59 9.10
C PRO A 127 9.44 12.11 9.33
N ASP A 128 9.69 12.54 10.56
CA ASP A 128 9.74 13.92 11.05
C ASP A 128 10.77 14.84 10.38
N ALA A 129 11.90 14.35 9.85
CA ALA A 129 12.95 15.26 9.35
C ALA A 129 12.58 15.94 8.02
N HIS A 130 11.97 15.20 7.09
CA HIS A 130 11.53 15.76 5.80
C HIS A 130 10.21 16.53 5.93
N GLU A 131 9.34 16.07 6.82
CA GLU A 131 8.06 16.71 7.13
C GLU A 131 8.18 18.00 7.94
N ARG A 132 9.16 18.11 8.85
CA ARG A 132 9.47 19.39 9.51
C ARG A 132 9.87 20.46 8.50
N GLY A 133 10.44 20.07 7.35
CA GLY A 133 10.65 20.97 6.22
C GLY A 133 9.32 21.45 5.62
N ILE A 134 8.52 20.52 5.12
CA ILE A 134 7.24 20.80 4.42
C ILE A 134 6.24 21.52 5.34
N SER A 135 6.08 21.08 6.59
CA SER A 135 5.18 21.68 7.57
C SER A 135 5.63 23.05 8.07
N LYS A 136 6.94 23.32 8.15
CA LYS A 136 7.48 24.66 8.48
C LYS A 136 7.28 25.65 7.33
N TYR A 137 7.31 25.18 6.08
CA TYR A 137 6.91 26.00 4.91
C TYR A 137 5.39 26.22 4.83
N LEU A 138 4.58 25.21 5.20
CA LEU A 138 3.11 25.27 5.15
C LEU A 138 2.42 25.77 6.44
N LYS A 139 3.16 26.00 7.53
CA LYS A 139 2.65 26.40 8.86
C LYS A 139 1.49 25.53 9.36
N LEU A 140 1.62 24.21 9.25
CA LEU A 140 0.57 23.27 9.69
C LEU A 140 0.54 23.15 11.23
N SER A 141 -0.66 22.98 11.79
CA SER A 141 -0.83 22.62 13.22
C SER A 141 -0.30 21.19 13.47
N PRO A 142 0.17 20.86 14.69
CA PRO A 142 0.68 19.53 15.04
C PRO A 142 -0.26 18.37 14.65
N LEU A 143 -1.58 18.60 14.76
CA LEU A 143 -2.59 17.63 14.36
C LEU A 143 -2.56 17.38 12.84
N TRP A 144 -2.56 18.45 12.04
CA TRP A 144 -2.56 18.36 10.58
C TRP A 144 -1.23 17.84 10.02
N SER A 145 -0.11 18.20 10.65
CA SER A 145 1.19 17.64 10.29
C SER A 145 1.23 16.13 10.55
N THR A 146 0.60 15.67 11.64
CA THR A 146 0.56 14.24 11.96
C THR A 146 -0.35 13.47 11.00
N ILE A 147 -1.50 14.04 10.62
CA ILE A 147 -2.37 13.44 9.61
C ILE A 147 -1.63 13.33 8.27
N LEU A 148 -0.98 14.40 7.84
CA LEU A 148 -0.21 14.41 6.58
C LEU A 148 0.90 13.35 6.57
N ALA A 149 1.61 13.19 7.69
CA ALA A 149 2.66 12.18 7.85
C ALA A 149 2.16 10.78 7.58
N VAL A 150 1.02 10.49 8.18
CA VAL A 150 0.45 9.16 8.11
C VAL A 150 -0.17 8.91 6.75
N GLU A 151 -0.83 9.90 6.15
CA GLU A 151 -1.32 9.79 4.78
C GLU A 151 -0.17 9.58 3.79
N LEU A 152 0.95 10.30 3.96
CA LEU A 152 2.12 10.12 3.10
C LEU A 152 2.74 8.72 3.27
N MET A 153 2.86 8.25 4.51
CA MET A 153 3.34 6.90 4.81
C MET A 153 2.44 5.82 4.20
N ASP A 154 1.12 5.96 4.32
CA ASP A 154 0.12 5.05 3.74
C ASP A 154 0.21 5.01 2.21
N ILE A 155 0.43 6.16 1.56
CA ILE A 155 0.67 6.24 0.11
C ILE A 155 1.95 5.51 -0.28
N MET A 156 3.05 5.71 0.46
CA MET A 156 4.32 5.04 0.18
C MET A 156 4.20 3.52 0.30
N PHE A 157 3.48 3.04 1.31
CA PHE A 157 3.25 1.62 1.50
C PHE A 157 2.30 1.01 0.45
N SER A 158 1.30 1.78 0.01
CA SER A 158 0.37 1.36 -1.04
C SER A 158 1.05 1.17 -2.41
N ILE A 159 2.21 1.80 -2.66
CA ILE A 159 2.97 1.59 -3.90
C ILE A 159 3.53 0.16 -3.97
N ASP A 160 4.02 -0.35 -2.83
CA ASP A 160 4.55 -1.72 -2.76
C ASP A 160 3.42 -2.75 -2.82
N SER A 161 2.27 -2.47 -2.21
CA SER A 161 1.10 -3.36 -2.30
C SER A 161 0.55 -3.48 -3.72
N ILE A 162 0.57 -2.39 -4.52
CA ILE A 162 0.20 -2.45 -5.94
C ILE A 162 1.11 -3.44 -6.68
N GLY A 163 2.43 -3.38 -6.44
CA GLY A 163 3.38 -4.32 -7.03
C GLY A 163 3.05 -5.79 -6.69
N VAL A 164 2.73 -6.06 -5.42
CA VAL A 164 2.31 -7.39 -4.94
C VAL A 164 1.00 -7.82 -5.61
N ALA A 165 0.01 -6.94 -5.67
CA ALA A 165 -1.29 -7.24 -6.26
C ALA A 165 -1.15 -7.64 -7.75
N PHE A 166 -0.34 -6.89 -8.50
CA PHE A 166 -0.01 -7.20 -9.89
C PHE A 166 0.76 -8.51 -10.09
N ALA A 167 1.55 -8.93 -9.10
CA ALA A 167 2.24 -10.22 -9.13
C ALA A 167 1.25 -11.39 -8.95
N ILE A 168 0.13 -11.18 -8.25
CA ILE A 168 -0.92 -12.20 -8.06
C ILE A 168 -1.85 -12.28 -9.28
N SER A 169 -2.31 -11.14 -9.80
CA SER A 169 -3.23 -11.11 -10.94
C SER A 169 -2.96 -9.93 -11.88
N SER A 170 -3.16 -10.16 -13.18
CA SER A 170 -3.11 -9.10 -14.20
C SER A 170 -4.48 -8.54 -14.56
N GLU A 171 -5.55 -9.12 -14.01
CA GLU A 171 -6.93 -8.75 -14.32
C GLU A 171 -7.39 -7.56 -13.45
N PRO A 172 -7.67 -6.37 -14.02
CA PRO A 172 -7.98 -5.18 -13.24
C PRO A 172 -9.18 -5.34 -12.31
N TRP A 173 -10.20 -6.09 -12.72
CA TRP A 173 -11.39 -6.31 -11.90
C TRP A 173 -11.10 -7.26 -10.71
N ILE A 174 -10.16 -8.20 -10.85
CA ILE A 174 -9.72 -9.07 -9.75
C ILE A 174 -8.94 -8.24 -8.72
N LEU A 175 -8.07 -7.36 -9.21
CA LEU A 175 -7.29 -6.45 -8.36
C LEU A 175 -8.20 -5.52 -7.55
N ILE A 176 -9.19 -4.91 -8.19
CA ILE A 176 -10.15 -4.02 -7.52
C ILE A 176 -11.05 -4.79 -6.54
N ALA A 177 -11.43 -6.03 -6.86
CA ALA A 177 -12.28 -6.84 -5.99
C ALA A 177 -11.54 -7.38 -4.74
N GLY A 178 -10.22 -7.51 -4.82
CA GLY A 178 -9.37 -7.97 -3.72
C GLY A 178 -8.74 -6.85 -2.88
N ALA A 179 -8.91 -5.59 -3.29
CA ALA A 179 -8.41 -4.39 -2.62
C ALA A 179 -9.46 -3.77 -1.67
#